data_AF-R0F6N0-F1
#
_entry.id   AF-R0F6N0-F1
#
_cell.length_a   1.000
_cell.length_b   1.000
_cell.length_c   1.000
_cell.angle_alpha   90.00
_cell.angle_beta   90.00
_cell.angle_gamma   90.00
#
_symmetry.space_group_name_H-M   'P 1'
#
loop_
_entity.id
_entity.type
_entity.pdbx_description
1 polymer ?
#
loop_
_entity_poly.entity_id
_entity_poly.type
_entity_poly.pdbx_seq_one_letter_code
_entity_poly.pdbx_strand_id
1 'polypeptide(L)'
;MWPSSGNSSQPQAMRQEKKSISGSFRAENLIPGVVIGFIIGMILDLSQQVRSPVKRSRLLSSKIQKQSSAPGNGSDQELKMVLVVRQDLKMRTGKIASQCAHAATGMYAELMQSDRYLLRRWEENGQPKIVVSCKNQQEMNKITEAAESVGLPTFVVADAGRTEVAAGSRTVLAVGPGPKELVDSITGRLALL
;
A
#
# COMPACT_ATOMS: atom_id res chain seq x y z
N MET A 1 -60.56 18.19 -82.49
CA MET A 1 -61.14 17.70 -81.23
C MET A 1 -60.10 17.91 -80.14
N TRP A 2 -60.38 18.81 -79.19
CA TRP A 2 -59.64 19.09 -77.94
C TRP A 2 -59.84 17.94 -76.91
N PRO A 3 -59.23 17.96 -75.70
CA PRO A 3 -57.89 18.40 -75.24
C PRO A 3 -57.26 17.43 -74.19
N SER A 4 -56.20 17.92 -73.50
CA SER A 4 -55.67 17.55 -72.16
C SER A 4 -54.36 16.75 -72.20
N SER A 5 -53.25 17.13 -71.54
CA SER A 5 -53.07 17.49 -70.11
C SER A 5 -51.69 18.21 -70.01
N GLY A 6 -51.46 19.31 -69.31
CA GLY A 6 -51.64 19.51 -67.87
C GLY A 6 -50.42 19.01 -67.09
N ASN A 7 -49.35 19.81 -66.93
CA ASN A 7 -48.39 19.58 -65.85
C ASN A 7 -47.85 20.91 -65.30
N SER A 8 -48.09 21.14 -64.01
CA SER A 8 -47.70 22.31 -63.23
C SER A 8 -46.74 21.89 -62.11
N SER A 9 -45.69 22.66 -61.93
CA SER A 9 -44.63 22.51 -60.93
C SER A 9 -45.11 22.80 -59.50
N GLN A 10 -44.65 22.02 -58.51
CA GLN A 10 -44.39 22.48 -57.13
C GLN A 10 -43.41 21.52 -56.39
N PRO A 11 -42.68 22.01 -55.35
CA PRO A 11 -41.38 21.51 -54.93
C PRO A 11 -41.43 20.45 -53.82
N GLN A 12 -40.55 19.45 -53.85
CA GLN A 12 -40.39 18.48 -52.76
C GLN A 12 -39.27 18.91 -51.80
N ALA A 13 -39.67 19.00 -50.53
CA ALA A 13 -38.85 19.43 -49.40
C ALA A 13 -37.69 18.47 -49.09
N MET A 14 -36.55 19.06 -48.75
CA MET A 14 -35.36 18.39 -48.22
C MET A 14 -35.65 17.84 -46.82
N ARG A 15 -35.89 16.53 -46.70
CA ARG A 15 -36.03 15.86 -45.41
C ARG A 15 -34.65 15.37 -44.97
N GLN A 16 -34.00 16.14 -44.09
CA GLN A 16 -32.78 15.72 -43.41
C GLN A 16 -33.03 14.44 -42.61
N GLU A 17 -32.37 13.36 -43.02
CA GLU A 17 -32.35 12.10 -42.30
C GLU A 17 -31.43 12.27 -41.08
N LYS A 18 -32.02 12.45 -39.89
CA LYS A 18 -31.30 12.40 -38.62
C LYS A 18 -30.76 10.98 -38.45
N LYS A 19 -29.47 10.77 -38.75
CA LYS A 19 -28.76 9.53 -38.40
C LYS A 19 -28.84 9.33 -36.89
N SER A 20 -29.72 8.43 -36.49
CA SER A 20 -29.86 7.93 -35.13
C SER A 20 -28.53 7.32 -34.69
N ILE A 21 -28.00 7.78 -33.55
CA ILE A 21 -26.85 7.18 -32.87
C ILE A 21 -27.32 5.90 -32.17
N SER A 22 -27.82 4.95 -32.96
CA SER A 22 -28.03 3.57 -32.54
C SER A 22 -27.06 2.71 -33.32
N GLY A 23 -25.77 2.94 -33.04
CA GLY A 23 -24.72 2.03 -33.45
C GLY A 23 -24.88 0.73 -32.69
N SER A 24 -25.24 -0.32 -33.44
CA SER A 24 -25.35 -1.72 -33.03
C SER A 24 -24.29 -2.13 -31.99
N PHE A 25 -24.70 -2.36 -30.74
CA PHE A 25 -23.90 -3.07 -29.75
C PHE A 25 -23.81 -4.55 -30.14
N ARG A 26 -22.86 -4.87 -31.02
CA ARG A 26 -22.51 -6.25 -31.37
C ARG A 26 -21.67 -6.85 -30.24
N ALA A 27 -22.06 -8.01 -29.71
CA ALA A 27 -21.39 -8.69 -28.58
C ALA A 27 -19.91 -9.01 -28.85
N GLU A 28 -19.54 -9.13 -30.12
CA GLU A 28 -18.18 -9.32 -30.64
C GLU A 28 -17.23 -8.15 -30.34
N ASN A 29 -17.74 -6.93 -30.09
CA ASN A 29 -16.95 -5.78 -29.63
C ASN A 29 -17.03 -5.53 -28.12
N LEU A 30 -17.82 -6.33 -27.41
CA LEU A 30 -18.02 -6.18 -25.96
C LEU A 30 -16.79 -6.66 -25.19
N ILE A 31 -16.17 -7.76 -25.61
CA ILE A 31 -15.01 -8.34 -24.91
C ILE A 31 -13.79 -7.40 -24.97
N PRO A 32 -13.39 -6.85 -26.14
CA PRO A 32 -12.34 -5.85 -26.19
C PRO A 32 -12.69 -4.58 -25.40
N GLY A 33 -13.94 -4.13 -25.47
CA GLY A 33 -14.42 -2.94 -24.73
C GLY A 33 -14.37 -3.10 -23.21
N VAL A 34 -14.74 -4.28 -22.69
CA VAL A 34 -14.68 -4.60 -21.26
C VAL A 34 -13.23 -4.70 -20.77
N VAL A 35 -12.33 -5.30 -21.57
CA VAL A 35 -10.90 -5.37 -21.22
C VAL A 35 -10.27 -3.98 -21.20
N ILE A 36 -10.52 -3.16 -22.23
CA ILE A 36 -10.03 -1.77 -22.27
C ILE A 36 -10.62 -0.95 -21.11
N GLY A 37 -11.91 -1.09 -20.84
CA GLY A 37 -12.58 -0.44 -19.71
C GLY A 37 -12.02 -0.89 -18.36
N PHE A 38 -11.68 -2.17 -18.20
CA PHE A 38 -11.06 -2.70 -16.99
C PHE A 38 -9.63 -2.17 -16.79
N ILE A 39 -8.83 -2.10 -17.85
CA ILE A 39 -7.46 -1.55 -17.79
C ILE A 39 -7.49 -0.04 -17.48
N ILE A 40 -8.36 0.73 -18.15
CA ILE A 40 -8.54 2.16 -17.89
C ILE A 40 -9.09 2.37 -16.47
N GLY A 41 -10.06 1.56 -16.05
CA GLY A 41 -10.61 1.56 -14.70
C GLY A 41 -9.54 1.28 -13.64
N MET A 42 -8.67 0.29 -13.85
CA MET A 42 -7.55 0.00 -12.95
C MET A 42 -6.55 1.16 -12.89
N ILE A 43 -6.22 1.80 -14.02
CA ILE A 43 -5.28 2.93 -14.06
C ILE A 43 -5.86 4.17 -13.35
N LEU A 44 -7.16 4.44 -13.51
CA LEU A 44 -7.84 5.54 -12.80
C LEU A 44 -8.05 5.25 -11.32
N ASP A 45 -8.33 3.99 -10.94
CA ASP A 45 -8.45 3.56 -9.54
C ASP A 45 -7.10 3.65 -8.80
N LEU A 46 -5.98 3.33 -9.49
CA LEU A 46 -4.63 3.59 -8.98
C LEU A 46 -4.36 5.09 -8.75
N SER A 47 -4.98 5.97 -9.56
CA SER A 47 -4.85 7.42 -9.41
C SER A 47 -5.63 7.96 -8.20
N GLN A 48 -6.66 7.26 -7.72
CA GLN A 48 -7.47 7.69 -6.57
C GLN A 48 -6.95 7.14 -5.24
N GLN A 49 -6.17 6.05 -5.24
CA GLN A 49 -5.53 5.55 -4.01
C GLN A 49 -4.39 6.44 -3.47
N VAL A 50 -3.92 7.45 -4.22
CA VAL A 50 -2.91 8.42 -3.74
C VAL A 50 -3.52 9.55 -2.90
N ARG A 51 -4.83 9.54 -2.60
CA ARG A 51 -5.50 10.55 -1.77
C ARG A 51 -6.26 9.98 -0.58
N SER A 52 -5.62 9.15 0.24
CA SER A 52 -6.04 8.99 1.64
C SER A 52 -5.28 9.98 2.54
N PRO A 53 -5.96 10.94 3.20
CA PRO A 53 -5.29 11.85 4.13
C PRO A 53 -4.97 11.09 5.42
N VAL A 54 -3.68 10.78 5.64
CA VAL A 54 -3.20 10.36 6.95
C VAL A 54 -3.46 11.52 7.93
N LYS A 55 -4.27 11.26 8.98
CA LYS A 55 -4.44 12.20 10.09
C LYS A 55 -3.08 12.41 10.77
N ARG A 56 -2.44 13.55 10.47
CA ARG A 56 -1.28 14.07 11.20
C ARG A 56 -1.71 14.43 12.63
N SER A 57 -1.37 13.62 13.62
CA SER A 57 -1.25 14.08 15.00
C SER A 57 0.00 14.93 15.13
N ARG A 58 -0.11 16.22 14.80
CA ARG A 58 0.80 17.25 15.31
C ARG A 58 0.31 17.61 16.71
N LEU A 59 1.06 17.21 17.74
CA LEU A 59 1.28 17.96 18.99
C LEU A 59 2.02 17.07 19.99
N LEU A 60 3.34 17.25 20.06
CA LEU A 60 4.10 17.43 21.30
C LEU A 60 5.54 17.80 20.89
N SER A 61 5.72 19.09 20.63
CA SER A 61 7.03 19.72 20.65
C SER A 61 7.43 19.85 22.11
N SER A 62 8.14 18.85 22.62
CA SER A 62 8.86 18.95 23.89
C SER A 62 10.31 18.54 23.66
N LYS A 63 11.11 19.56 23.34
CA LYS A 63 12.50 19.76 23.74
C LYS A 63 13.04 18.65 24.66
N ILE A 64 13.64 17.62 24.07
CA ILE A 64 14.54 16.69 24.79
C ILE A 64 15.93 16.86 24.20
N GLN A 65 16.83 17.10 25.14
CA GLN A 65 18.18 17.57 24.98
C GLN A 65 19.06 16.58 24.21
N LYS A 66 19.84 17.18 23.32
CA LYS A 66 21.14 16.71 22.85
C LYS A 66 22.01 16.39 24.09
N GLN A 67 22.14 15.12 24.44
CA GLN A 67 23.22 14.63 25.29
C GLN A 67 23.91 13.46 24.57
N SER A 68 25.09 13.82 24.08
CA SER A 68 26.10 12.99 23.44
C SER A 68 26.60 11.91 24.39
N SER A 69 26.82 10.69 23.88
CA SER A 69 27.90 9.85 24.41
C SER A 69 28.55 9.05 23.27
N ALA A 70 29.87 9.21 23.19
CA ALA A 70 30.89 8.56 22.36
C ALA A 70 30.97 8.93 20.85
N PRO A 71 32.15 9.40 20.38
CA PRO A 71 32.58 9.17 19.01
C PRO A 71 33.06 7.71 18.96
N GLY A 72 32.10 6.78 18.84
CA GLY A 72 32.43 5.42 18.45
C GLY A 72 32.81 5.43 16.98
N ASN A 73 34.01 4.95 16.65
CA ASN A 73 34.48 4.66 15.31
C ASN A 73 33.34 4.21 14.39
N GLY A 74 33.40 4.59 13.11
CA GLY A 74 32.53 4.14 12.02
C GLY A 74 32.56 2.63 11.83
N SER A 75 32.07 1.92 12.84
CA SER A 75 31.84 0.50 12.86
C SER A 75 30.60 0.27 12.02
N ASP A 76 30.78 -0.60 11.06
CA ASP A 76 29.74 -1.20 10.25
C ASP A 76 28.88 -2.07 11.18
N GLN A 77 28.05 -1.42 12.01
CA GLN A 77 27.13 -2.09 12.90
C GLN A 77 26.10 -2.83 12.05
N GLU A 78 25.96 -4.13 12.29
CA GLU A 78 24.99 -4.97 11.60
C GLU A 78 23.57 -4.43 11.83
N LEU A 79 22.91 -3.99 10.76
CA LEU A 79 21.54 -3.53 10.80
C LEU A 79 20.57 -4.63 10.39
N LYS A 80 19.41 -4.72 11.04
CA LYS A 80 18.35 -5.65 10.66
C LYS A 80 16.95 -5.11 10.89
N MET A 81 15.98 -5.69 10.18
CA MET A 81 14.56 -5.51 10.39
C MET A 81 13.93 -6.80 10.90
N VAL A 82 13.00 -6.70 11.85
CA VAL A 82 12.22 -7.84 12.33
C VAL A 82 10.75 -7.62 11.98
N LEU A 83 10.11 -8.64 11.39
CA LEU A 83 8.71 -8.67 11.03
C LEU A 83 7.97 -9.56 12.04
N VAL A 84 7.16 -8.95 12.89
CA VAL A 84 6.41 -9.60 13.96
C VAL A 84 5.00 -9.93 13.48
N VAL A 85 4.69 -11.22 13.38
CA VAL A 85 3.42 -11.74 12.85
C VAL A 85 2.51 -12.21 13.99
N ARG A 86 1.25 -11.77 13.96
CA ARG A 86 0.22 -12.23 14.90
C ARG A 86 -0.27 -13.65 14.61
N GLN A 87 -0.13 -14.54 15.59
CA GLN A 87 -0.55 -15.94 15.50
C GLN A 87 -2.05 -16.14 15.75
N ASP A 88 -2.68 -15.32 16.58
CA ASP A 88 -4.11 -15.41 16.89
C ASP A 88 -5.02 -15.24 15.66
N LEU A 89 -4.51 -14.60 14.61
CA LEU A 89 -5.22 -14.40 13.34
C LEU A 89 -5.24 -15.65 12.45
N LYS A 90 -4.46 -16.70 12.79
CA LYS A 90 -4.40 -17.98 12.06
C LYS A 90 -4.24 -17.82 10.55
N MET A 91 -3.43 -16.83 10.12
CA MET A 91 -3.24 -16.54 8.70
C MET A 91 -2.55 -17.71 7.99
N ARG A 92 -3.01 -18.06 6.79
CA ARG A 92 -2.30 -19.03 5.93
C ARG A 92 -0.93 -18.49 5.52
N THR A 93 0.00 -19.39 5.21
CA THR A 93 1.39 -19.07 4.83
C THR A 93 1.51 -18.03 3.71
N GLY A 94 0.69 -18.14 2.66
CA GLY A 94 0.68 -17.16 1.57
C GLY A 94 0.24 -15.75 2.01
N LYS A 95 -0.73 -15.65 2.93
CA LYS A 95 -1.17 -14.38 3.50
C LYS A 95 -0.10 -13.78 4.40
N ILE A 96 0.54 -14.60 5.23
CA ILE A 96 1.70 -14.19 6.05
C ILE A 96 2.78 -13.57 5.17
N ALA A 97 3.20 -14.27 4.11
CA ALA A 97 4.25 -13.80 3.20
C ALA A 97 3.88 -12.44 2.57
N SER A 98 2.65 -12.29 2.07
CA SER A 98 2.16 -11.03 1.51
C SER A 98 2.16 -9.89 2.55
N GLN A 99 1.71 -10.15 3.77
CA GLN A 99 1.64 -9.13 4.83
C GLN A 99 3.03 -8.73 5.33
N CYS A 100 3.97 -9.67 5.43
CA CYS A 100 5.38 -9.40 5.69
C CYS A 100 6.01 -8.54 4.58
N ALA A 101 5.71 -8.83 3.31
CA ALA A 101 6.17 -8.01 2.19
C ALA A 101 5.62 -6.58 2.29
N HIS A 102 4.32 -6.41 2.56
CA HIS A 102 3.72 -5.10 2.76
C HIS A 102 4.35 -4.32 3.92
N ALA A 103 4.64 -4.98 5.04
CA ALA A 103 5.27 -4.35 6.19
C ALA A 103 6.68 -3.84 5.85
N ALA A 104 7.49 -4.68 5.20
CA ALA A 104 8.85 -4.32 4.80
C ALA A 104 8.86 -3.18 3.76
N THR A 105 8.01 -3.24 2.74
CA THR A 105 7.93 -2.19 1.71
C THR A 105 7.34 -0.89 2.25
N GLY A 106 6.40 -0.97 3.19
CA GLY A 106 5.81 0.19 3.86
C GLY A 106 6.86 0.93 4.68
N MET A 107 7.62 0.19 5.49
CA MET A 107 8.75 0.73 6.23
C MET A 107 9.82 1.34 5.30
N TYR A 108 10.15 0.64 4.22
CA TYR A 108 11.08 1.14 3.20
C TYR A 108 10.63 2.50 2.65
N ALA A 109 9.36 2.61 2.21
CA ALA A 109 8.80 3.84 1.65
C ALA A 109 8.73 4.99 2.66
N GLU A 110 8.53 4.70 3.95
CA GLU A 110 8.58 5.69 5.02
C GLU A 110 10.01 6.22 5.22
N LEU A 111 11.00 5.34 5.33
CA LEU A 111 12.40 5.71 5.51
C LEU A 111 13.00 6.43 4.30
N MET A 112 12.55 6.09 3.09
CA MET A 112 12.89 6.87 1.90
C MET A 112 12.56 8.36 2.04
N GLN A 113 11.58 8.72 2.88
CA GLN A 113 11.16 10.09 3.12
C GLN A 113 11.72 10.66 4.42
N SER A 114 11.85 9.84 5.48
CA SER A 114 12.23 10.29 6.82
C SER A 114 13.71 10.13 7.17
N ASP A 115 14.35 9.03 6.75
CA ASP A 115 15.73 8.69 7.09
C ASP A 115 16.42 7.85 6.01
N ARG A 116 16.84 8.52 4.93
CA ARG A 116 17.56 7.87 3.82
C ARG A 116 18.93 7.34 4.20
N TYR A 117 19.55 7.89 5.24
CA TYR A 117 20.87 7.47 5.67
C TYR A 117 20.79 6.10 6.34
N LEU A 118 19.87 5.92 7.28
CA LEU A 118 19.60 4.62 7.90
C LEU A 118 19.19 3.58 6.85
N LEU A 119 18.30 3.96 5.93
CA LEU A 119 17.85 3.07 4.86
C LEU A 119 19.03 2.55 4.03
N ARG A 120 19.89 3.46 3.55
CA ARG A 120 21.05 3.10 2.73
C ARG A 120 22.02 2.19 3.46
N ARG A 121 22.29 2.44 4.75
CA ARG A 121 23.16 1.55 5.54
C ARG A 121 22.58 0.14 5.65
N TRP A 122 21.27 0.04 5.88
CA TRP A 122 20.62 -1.26 5.95
C TRP A 122 20.66 -1.99 4.60
N GLU A 123 20.50 -1.26 3.48
CA GLU A 123 20.71 -1.81 2.12
C GLU A 123 22.15 -2.32 1.91
N GLU A 124 23.15 -1.54 2.33
CA GLU A 124 24.57 -1.89 2.27
C GLU A 124 24.89 -3.13 3.14
N ASN A 125 24.15 -3.36 4.23
CA ASN A 125 24.22 -4.58 5.05
C ASN A 125 23.43 -5.77 4.47
N GLY A 126 22.93 -5.68 3.24
CA GLY A 126 22.18 -6.76 2.60
C GLY A 126 20.72 -6.85 3.04
N GLN A 127 20.19 -5.79 3.66
CA GLN A 127 18.79 -5.60 4.04
C GLN A 127 18.15 -6.81 4.77
N PRO A 128 18.77 -7.38 5.82
CA PRO A 128 18.27 -8.60 6.45
C PRO A 128 16.92 -8.38 7.15
N LYS A 129 16.04 -9.36 6.96
CA LYS A 129 14.66 -9.39 7.49
C LYS A 129 14.45 -10.72 8.19
N ILE A 130 14.08 -10.68 9.46
CA ILE A 130 13.80 -11.87 10.26
C ILE A 130 12.32 -11.88 10.59
N VAL A 131 11.64 -13.00 10.40
CA VAL A 131 10.22 -13.14 10.70
C VAL A 131 10.05 -13.88 12.02
N VAL A 132 9.35 -13.26 12.96
CA VAL A 132 9.04 -13.80 14.28
C VAL A 132 7.54 -13.72 14.54
N SER A 133 7.09 -14.37 15.61
CA SER A 133 5.69 -14.43 15.98
C SER A 133 5.40 -13.74 17.31
N CYS A 134 4.22 -13.12 17.41
CA CYS A 134 3.60 -12.72 18.67
C CYS A 134 2.22 -13.36 18.80
N LYS A 135 1.75 -13.52 20.03
CA LYS A 135 0.52 -14.21 20.38
C LYS A 135 -0.70 -13.45 19.89
N ASN A 136 -0.75 -12.13 20.10
CA ASN A 136 -1.95 -11.32 19.86
C ASN A 136 -1.66 -9.82 19.69
N GLN A 137 -2.71 -9.03 19.49
CA GLN A 137 -2.63 -7.56 19.34
C GLN A 137 -1.99 -6.86 20.55
N GLN A 138 -2.26 -7.35 21.77
CA GLN A 138 -1.75 -6.72 22.98
C GLN A 138 -0.23 -6.88 23.08
N GLU A 139 0.29 -8.06 22.76
CA GLU A 139 1.73 -8.28 22.69
C GLU A 139 2.38 -7.45 21.57
N MET A 140 1.75 -7.37 20.40
CA MET A 140 2.22 -6.50 19.32
C MET A 140 2.31 -5.03 19.76
N ASN A 141 1.30 -4.51 20.46
CA ASN A 141 1.31 -3.12 20.95
C ASN A 141 2.47 -2.87 21.93
N LYS A 142 2.75 -3.82 22.84
CA LYS A 142 3.89 -3.72 23.76
C LYS A 142 5.22 -3.67 23.02
N ILE A 143 5.37 -4.47 21.95
CA ILE A 143 6.57 -4.47 21.11
C ILE A 143 6.70 -3.13 20.36
N THR A 144 5.60 -2.59 19.83
CA THR A 144 5.57 -1.27 19.18
C THR A 144 6.02 -0.17 20.14
N GLU A 145 5.41 -0.09 21.32
CA GLU A 145 5.74 0.91 22.34
C GLU A 145 7.21 0.81 22.79
N ALA A 146 7.71 -0.42 23.01
CA ALA A 146 9.10 -0.64 23.36
C ALA A 146 10.07 -0.16 22.26
N ALA A 147 9.76 -0.46 20.98
CA ALA A 147 10.57 -0.03 19.84
C ALA A 147 10.59 1.49 19.68
N GLU A 148 9.42 2.13 19.76
CA GLU A 148 9.30 3.58 19.66
C GLU A 148 10.02 4.29 20.83
N SER A 149 9.97 3.72 22.04
CA SER A 149 10.62 4.31 23.22
C SER A 149 12.15 4.39 23.12
N VAL A 150 12.76 3.52 22.29
CA VAL A 150 14.21 3.54 22.03
C VAL A 150 14.56 4.14 20.67
N GLY A 151 13.58 4.72 19.97
CA GLY A 151 13.78 5.40 18.69
C GLY A 151 13.95 4.47 17.49
N LEU A 152 13.56 3.19 17.59
CA LEU A 152 13.51 2.30 16.42
C LEU A 152 12.28 2.63 15.57
N PRO A 153 12.42 2.69 14.23
CA PRO A 153 11.27 2.89 13.35
C PRO A 153 10.34 1.68 13.40
N THR A 154 9.04 1.93 13.36
CA THR A 154 7.98 0.91 13.38
C THR A 154 6.99 1.13 12.23
N PHE A 155 6.49 0.05 11.63
CA PHE A 155 5.43 0.14 10.61
C PHE A 155 4.45 -0.99 10.78
N VAL A 156 3.14 -0.69 10.79
CA VAL A 156 2.10 -1.69 11.03
C VAL A 156 1.22 -1.84 9.80
N VAL A 157 1.05 -3.08 9.36
CA VAL A 157 0.07 -3.43 8.33
C VAL A 157 -1.26 -3.79 8.98
N ALA A 158 -2.35 -3.31 8.40
CA ALA A 158 -3.69 -3.74 8.73
C ALA A 158 -4.35 -4.41 7.53
N ASP A 159 -5.09 -5.49 7.76
CA ASP A 159 -5.81 -6.17 6.69
C ASP A 159 -6.96 -5.28 6.18
N ALA A 160 -7.04 -5.10 4.87
CA ALA A 160 -8.07 -4.29 4.23
C ALA A 160 -9.46 -4.98 4.23
N GLY A 161 -9.59 -6.18 4.80
CA GLY A 161 -10.85 -6.91 4.89
C GLY A 161 -11.25 -7.64 3.61
N ARG A 162 -10.30 -7.87 2.69
CA ARG A 162 -10.53 -8.65 1.46
C ARG A 162 -10.28 -10.16 1.63
N THR A 163 -10.02 -10.60 2.86
CA THR A 163 -9.58 -11.97 3.16
C THR A 163 -10.06 -12.44 4.54
N GLU A 164 -9.60 -13.63 4.98
CA GLU A 164 -10.05 -14.42 6.16
C GLU A 164 -9.96 -13.75 7.54
N VAL A 165 -9.45 -12.51 7.63
CA VAL A 165 -9.29 -11.78 8.90
C VAL A 165 -10.23 -10.58 8.90
N ALA A 166 -10.77 -10.24 10.07
CA ALA A 166 -11.63 -9.07 10.22
C ALA A 166 -10.95 -7.80 9.71
N ALA A 167 -11.68 -7.01 8.92
CA ALA A 167 -11.19 -5.76 8.34
C ALA A 167 -10.61 -4.83 9.42
N GLY A 168 -9.47 -4.20 9.13
CA GLY A 168 -8.78 -3.30 10.04
C GLY A 168 -7.93 -3.98 11.12
N SER A 169 -7.90 -5.32 11.17
CA SER A 169 -7.01 -6.03 12.09
C SER A 169 -5.54 -5.77 11.73
N ARG A 170 -4.74 -5.32 12.70
CA ARG A 170 -3.28 -5.22 12.52
C ARG A 170 -2.70 -6.62 12.44
N THR A 171 -1.97 -6.93 11.37
CA THR A 171 -1.52 -8.29 11.02
C THR A 171 -0.04 -8.48 11.33
N VAL A 172 0.79 -7.56 10.84
CA VAL A 172 2.25 -7.62 10.91
C VAL A 172 2.81 -6.25 11.31
N LEU A 173 3.78 -6.27 12.22
CA LEU A 173 4.56 -5.11 12.65
C LEU A 173 6.00 -5.27 12.14
N ALA A 174 6.52 -4.28 11.42
CA ALA A 174 7.95 -4.13 11.20
C ALA A 174 8.58 -3.35 12.36
N VAL A 175 9.69 -3.87 12.88
CA VAL A 175 10.56 -3.20 13.86
C VAL A 175 11.94 -3.04 13.23
N GLY A 176 12.45 -1.82 13.20
CA GLY A 176 13.66 -1.48 12.48
C GLY A 176 13.40 -1.16 10.99
N PRO A 177 14.45 -0.99 10.17
CA PRO A 177 15.81 -1.43 10.43
C PRO A 177 16.51 -0.64 11.54
N GLY A 178 17.43 -1.28 12.24
CA GLY A 178 18.23 -0.67 13.29
C GLY A 178 19.36 -1.59 13.75
N PRO A 179 20.25 -1.12 14.65
CA PRO A 179 21.35 -1.92 15.18
C PRO A 179 20.84 -3.25 15.72
N LYS A 180 21.50 -4.34 15.35
CA LYS A 180 21.11 -5.70 15.71
C LYS A 180 20.85 -5.85 17.21
N GLU A 181 21.75 -5.34 18.05
CA GLU A 181 21.66 -5.43 19.51
C GLU A 181 20.43 -4.69 20.04
N LEU A 182 20.13 -3.51 19.47
CA LEU A 182 18.97 -2.71 19.87
C LEU A 182 17.67 -3.40 19.45
N VAL A 183 17.60 -3.92 18.23
CA VAL A 183 16.43 -4.68 17.75
C VAL A 183 16.23 -5.99 18.54
N ASP A 184 17.33 -6.68 18.88
CA ASP A 184 17.31 -7.92 19.68
C ASP A 184 16.90 -7.68 21.14
N SER A 185 17.19 -6.51 21.71
CA SER A 185 16.75 -6.16 23.07
C SER A 185 15.22 -6.19 23.24
N ILE A 186 14.48 -6.04 22.13
CA ILE A 186 13.02 -6.00 22.09
C ILE A 186 12.45 -7.32 21.57
N THR A 187 13.03 -7.82 20.48
CA THR A 187 12.44 -8.93 19.71
C THR A 187 13.15 -10.26 19.91
N GLY A 188 14.31 -10.29 20.55
CA GLY A 188 15.17 -11.48 20.64
C GLY A 188 14.61 -12.64 21.46
N ARG A 189 13.52 -12.42 22.22
CA ARG A 189 12.79 -13.48 22.94
C ARG A 189 11.59 -14.04 22.18
N LEU A 190 11.24 -13.44 21.03
CA LEU A 190 10.13 -13.90 20.21
C LEU A 190 10.54 -15.13 19.41
N ALA A 191 9.61 -16.06 19.22
CA ALA A 191 9.86 -17.27 18.46
C ALA A 191 9.93 -16.94 16.96
N LEU A 192 10.87 -17.56 16.25
CA LEU A 192 10.88 -17.57 14.78
C LEU A 192 9.56 -18.15 14.26
N LEU A 193 9.06 -17.60 13.15
CA LEU A 193 7.80 -17.99 12.53
C LEU A 193 7.91 -19.28 11.72
#